data_AF-A0A7K8LU06-F1
#
_entry.id   AF-A0A7K8LU06-F1
#
_cell.length_a   1.000
_cell.length_b   1.000
_cell.length_c   1.000
_cell.angle_alpha   90.00
_cell.angle_beta   90.00
_cell.angle_gamma   90.00
#
_symmetry.space_group_name_H-M   'P 1'
#
loop_
_entity.id
_entity.type
_entity.pdbx_description
1 polymer ?
#
loop_
_entity_poly.entity_id
_entity_poly.type
_entity_poly.pdbx_seq_one_letter_code
_entity_poly.pdbx_strand_id
1 'polypeptide(L)'
;VFEYSEPKPLEELFYSTYDLSGFSWDSINHTLNRTALTAEFTGVPAADPSGSFSNGSLAFRVTAYEAGGRDGPLPSLLHTANSSKVEFVLAGVAPRGNGSRFVLEVATLEETGVAQKLRSARSIDDEYTPTIFETLSLVAESRNDSSALSFLQWKATAYGSQTPRREDSIRCRSRGLQAANWTLPASSVVRAYFGEGAGSAYTVSAINISFGGEDGRVYQEKRYLSWSALLGFGQPPEDAFSPLVVSIMAVALGTPAAMLLAGGCLLLCARRKRYSEYEPIN
;
A
#
# COMPACT_ATOMS: atom_id res chain seq x y z
N VAL A 1 13.12 9.23 7.63
CA VAL A 1 11.92 8.89 8.44
C VAL A 1 11.60 10.06 9.35
N PHE A 2 10.34 10.51 9.38
CA PHE A 2 9.88 11.59 10.24
C PHE A 2 9.11 11.00 11.42
N GLU A 3 9.12 11.71 12.54
CA GLU A 3 8.32 11.43 13.71
C GLU A 3 7.59 12.72 14.08
N TYR A 4 6.30 12.63 14.39
CA TYR A 4 5.51 13.78 14.78
C TYR A 4 4.49 13.40 15.84
N SER A 5 4.07 14.36 16.66
CA SER A 5 2.93 14.20 17.58
C SER A 5 1.82 15.18 17.23
N GLU A 6 0.58 14.79 17.51
CA GLU A 6 -0.60 15.66 17.43
C GLU A 6 -1.09 15.96 18.85
N PRO A 7 -0.46 16.91 19.58
CA PRO A 7 -0.88 17.27 20.94
C PRO A 7 -2.27 17.94 20.98
N LYS A 8 -2.76 18.48 19.86
CA LYS A 8 -4.08 19.10 19.66
C LYS A 8 -4.54 18.89 18.21
N PRO A 9 -5.85 18.92 17.90
CA PRO A 9 -6.39 18.65 16.56
C PRO A 9 -5.96 19.59 15.42
N LEU A 10 -5.12 20.60 15.68
CA LEU A 10 -4.73 21.64 14.73
C LEU A 10 -3.23 21.93 14.65
N GLU A 11 -2.38 21.23 15.41
CA GLU A 11 -0.94 21.51 15.44
C GLU A 11 -0.13 20.20 15.43
N GLU A 12 0.55 19.92 14.32
CA GLU A 12 1.49 18.79 14.18
C GLU A 12 2.88 19.26 14.66
N LEU A 13 3.39 18.65 15.72
CA LEU A 13 4.75 18.91 16.21
C LEU A 13 5.70 17.89 15.60
N PHE A 14 6.56 18.31 14.67
CA PHE A 14 7.58 17.46 14.06
C PHE A 14 8.85 17.41 14.91
N TYR A 15 9.32 16.19 15.21
CA TYR A 15 10.64 15.98 15.79
C TYR A 15 11.71 15.95 14.68
N SER A 16 12.99 16.05 15.06
CA SER A 16 14.10 15.94 14.10
C SER A 16 14.04 14.63 13.32
N THR A 17 14.28 14.69 12.01
CA THR A 17 14.17 13.51 11.14
C THR A 17 15.27 12.49 11.42
N TYR A 18 14.94 11.21 11.33
CA TYR A 18 15.95 10.16 11.21
C TYR A 18 16.39 10.09 9.74
N ASP A 19 17.58 10.63 9.46
CA ASP A 19 18.23 10.52 8.15
C ASP A 19 18.83 9.13 7.98
N LEU A 20 18.29 8.37 7.02
CA LEU A 20 18.70 6.99 6.76
C LEU A 20 20.11 6.88 6.16
N SER A 21 20.65 7.98 5.62
CA SER A 21 22.05 8.01 5.14
C SER A 21 23.06 7.94 6.29
N GLY A 22 22.67 8.35 7.50
CA GLY A 22 23.47 8.28 8.72
C GLY A 22 23.31 6.97 9.51
N PHE A 23 22.66 5.95 8.95
CA PHE A 23 22.50 4.66 9.61
C PHE A 23 23.68 3.73 9.33
N SER A 24 24.05 2.95 10.35
CA SER A 24 24.91 1.78 10.20
C SER A 24 24.03 0.56 9.95
N TRP A 25 24.35 -0.21 8.90
CA TRP A 25 23.57 -1.37 8.47
C TRP A 25 24.36 -2.66 8.68
N ASP A 26 23.69 -3.68 9.20
CA ASP A 26 24.25 -5.00 9.38
C ASP A 26 24.53 -5.70 8.04
N SER A 27 25.43 -6.68 8.07
CA SER A 27 25.75 -7.48 6.89
C SER A 27 24.59 -8.35 6.46
N ILE A 28 24.20 -8.21 5.19
CA ILE A 28 23.15 -9.01 4.54
C ILE A 28 23.47 -10.51 4.47
N ASN A 29 24.74 -10.90 4.64
CA ASN A 29 25.17 -12.29 4.49
C ASN A 29 24.46 -13.24 5.47
N HIS A 30 24.02 -12.72 6.62
CA HIS A 30 23.32 -13.52 7.63
C HIS A 30 21.80 -13.56 7.43
N THR A 31 21.23 -12.63 6.65
CA THR A 31 19.79 -12.51 6.41
C THR A 31 19.36 -12.96 5.02
N LEU A 32 20.31 -13.10 4.08
CA LEU A 32 20.06 -13.56 2.73
C LEU A 32 19.63 -15.04 2.72
N ASN A 33 18.40 -15.28 2.30
CA ASN A 33 17.87 -16.62 2.07
C ASN A 33 17.56 -16.81 0.58
N ARG A 34 18.41 -17.59 -0.11
CA ARG A 34 18.28 -17.83 -1.55
C ARG A 34 17.11 -18.74 -1.91
N THR A 35 16.69 -19.62 -1.00
CA THR A 35 15.55 -20.54 -1.26
C THR A 35 14.23 -19.81 -1.11
N ALA A 36 14.14 -18.91 -0.12
CA ALA A 36 12.95 -18.07 0.08
C ALA A 36 12.98 -16.78 -0.77
N LEU A 37 14.08 -16.51 -1.47
CA LEU A 37 14.33 -15.27 -2.22
C LEU A 37 14.13 -14.00 -1.37
N THR A 38 14.60 -14.06 -0.11
CA THR A 38 14.50 -12.96 0.83
C THR A 38 15.85 -12.43 1.28
N ALA A 39 15.89 -11.16 1.64
CA ALA A 39 17.00 -10.56 2.36
C ALA A 39 16.49 -9.45 3.28
N GLU A 40 17.22 -9.17 4.36
CA GLU A 40 16.84 -8.15 5.33
C GLU A 40 18.02 -7.25 5.67
N PHE A 41 17.81 -5.94 5.55
CA PHE A 41 18.76 -4.91 5.90
C PHE A 41 18.33 -4.31 7.22
N THR A 42 19.02 -4.65 8.31
CA THR A 42 18.74 -4.10 9.64
C THR A 42 19.76 -3.04 9.96
N GLY A 43 19.33 -1.92 10.54
CA GLY A 43 20.22 -0.82 10.87
C GLY A 43 19.77 0.01 12.06
N VAL A 44 20.73 0.76 12.58
CA VAL A 44 20.56 1.72 13.68
C VAL A 44 21.27 3.03 13.31
N PRO A 45 20.84 4.19 13.83
CA PRO A 45 21.57 5.44 13.64
C PRO A 45 23.01 5.31 14.13
N ALA A 46 23.98 5.80 13.36
CA ALA A 46 25.38 5.83 13.80
C ALA A 46 25.58 6.76 15.02
N ALA A 47 24.73 7.78 15.17
CA ALA A 47 24.63 8.62 16.34
C ALA A 47 23.17 8.67 16.83
N ASP A 48 22.93 8.24 18.07
CA ASP A 48 21.61 8.22 18.70
C ASP A 48 21.63 9.03 20.01
N PRO A 49 21.67 10.37 19.94
CA PRO A 49 21.76 11.22 21.13
C PRO A 49 20.51 11.14 22.01
N SER A 50 19.34 10.78 21.46
CA SER A 50 18.11 10.60 22.22
C SER A 50 17.99 9.22 22.87
N GLY A 51 18.87 8.27 22.51
CA GLY A 51 18.79 6.89 22.98
C GLY A 51 17.55 6.14 22.47
N SER A 52 16.88 6.67 21.42
CA SER A 52 15.63 6.12 20.89
C SER A 52 15.80 4.73 20.29
N PHE A 53 16.99 4.42 19.78
CA PHE A 53 17.36 3.15 19.15
C PHE A 53 18.17 2.24 20.09
N SER A 54 18.31 2.58 21.37
CA SER A 54 19.05 1.76 22.35
C SER A 54 18.62 0.28 22.39
N ASN A 55 17.32 0.01 22.24
CA ASN A 55 16.73 -1.34 22.11
C ASN A 55 15.89 -1.46 20.82
N GLY A 56 16.16 -0.61 19.84
CA GLY A 56 15.34 -0.51 18.63
C GLY A 56 16.16 -0.63 17.36
N SER A 57 15.50 -1.03 16.29
CA SER A 57 16.08 -1.14 14.96
C SER A 57 15.09 -0.71 13.89
N LEU A 58 15.63 -0.34 12.75
CA LEU A 58 14.90 -0.13 11.52
C LEU A 58 15.39 -1.17 10.53
N ALA A 59 14.48 -1.87 9.86
CA ALA A 59 14.82 -2.85 8.85
C ALA A 59 14.04 -2.65 7.55
N PHE A 60 14.69 -3.00 6.44
CA PHE A 60 14.05 -3.20 5.15
C PHE A 60 14.17 -4.66 4.76
N ARG A 61 13.05 -5.38 4.70
CA ARG A 61 13.00 -6.76 4.18
C ARG A 61 12.57 -6.74 2.73
N VAL A 62 13.32 -7.43 1.89
CA VAL A 62 13.05 -7.56 0.45
C VAL A 62 12.69 -9.02 0.16
N THR A 63 11.65 -9.24 -0.64
CA THR A 63 11.23 -10.56 -1.12
C THR A 63 11.04 -10.49 -2.63
N ALA A 64 11.66 -11.38 -3.39
CA ALA A 64 11.39 -11.55 -4.81
C ALA A 64 10.44 -12.73 -5.04
N TYR A 65 9.74 -12.71 -6.17
CA TYR A 65 8.77 -13.76 -6.54
C TYR A 65 9.12 -14.37 -7.88
N GLU A 66 9.04 -15.70 -7.99
CA GLU A 66 9.30 -16.41 -9.24
C GLU A 66 8.07 -16.45 -10.16
N ALA A 67 6.87 -16.31 -9.58
CA ALA A 67 5.60 -16.47 -10.28
C ALA A 67 4.52 -15.54 -9.68
N GLY A 68 3.35 -15.51 -10.34
CA GLY A 68 2.17 -14.87 -9.78
C GLY A 68 1.60 -15.64 -8.61
N GLY A 69 1.15 -14.92 -7.59
CA GLY A 69 0.66 -15.51 -6.35
C GLY A 69 0.18 -14.47 -5.35
N ARG A 70 -0.09 -14.91 -4.13
CA ARG A 70 -0.48 -14.05 -3.02
C ARG A 70 0.30 -14.41 -1.78
N ASP A 71 0.72 -13.40 -1.04
CA ASP A 71 1.36 -13.61 0.26
C ASP A 71 0.37 -14.25 1.26
N GLY A 72 0.87 -15.18 2.07
CA GLY A 72 0.10 -15.77 3.17
C GLY A 72 -0.15 -14.78 4.32
N PRO A 73 0.90 -14.08 4.84
CA PRO A 73 0.72 -13.08 5.88
C PRO A 73 0.03 -11.80 5.38
N LEU A 74 -0.74 -11.15 6.26
CA LEU A 74 -1.33 -9.84 5.97
C LEU A 74 -0.23 -8.80 5.65
N PRO A 75 -0.46 -7.87 4.71
CA PRO A 75 -1.74 -7.59 4.05
C PRO A 75 -2.05 -8.48 2.82
N SER A 76 -1.37 -9.62 2.67
CA SER A 76 -1.65 -10.63 1.65
C SER A 76 -1.63 -10.04 0.23
N LEU A 77 -0.57 -9.29 -0.09
CA LEU A 77 -0.42 -8.60 -1.37
C LEU A 77 -0.41 -9.61 -2.52
N LEU A 78 -1.22 -9.33 -3.55
CA LEU A 78 -1.21 -10.05 -4.83
C LEU A 78 0.06 -9.65 -5.59
N HIS A 79 0.90 -10.59 -5.97
CA HIS A 79 2.19 -10.35 -6.60
C HIS A 79 2.32 -11.08 -7.93
N THR A 80 3.31 -10.66 -8.72
CA THR A 80 3.70 -11.27 -10.00
C THR A 80 5.21 -11.54 -10.04
N ALA A 81 5.67 -12.30 -11.03
CA ALA A 81 7.10 -12.49 -11.28
C ALA A 81 7.85 -11.18 -11.62
N ASN A 82 7.13 -10.12 -12.00
CA ASN A 82 7.70 -8.82 -12.34
C ASN A 82 7.72 -7.85 -11.15
N SER A 83 7.48 -8.36 -9.94
CA SER A 83 7.41 -7.57 -8.72
C SER A 83 8.28 -8.15 -7.62
N SER A 84 8.74 -7.27 -6.75
CA SER A 84 9.38 -7.59 -5.47
C SER A 84 8.64 -6.86 -4.38
N LYS A 85 8.51 -7.49 -3.21
CA LYS A 85 7.98 -6.85 -2.01
C LYS A 85 9.12 -6.21 -1.23
N VAL A 86 8.87 -5.00 -0.73
CA VAL A 86 9.68 -4.32 0.26
C VAL A 86 8.84 -4.11 1.50
N GLU A 87 9.40 -4.41 2.66
CA GLU A 87 8.76 -4.24 3.95
C GLU A 87 9.64 -3.33 4.81
N PHE A 88 9.06 -2.20 5.23
CA PHE A 88 9.65 -1.29 6.19
C PHE A 88 9.24 -1.73 7.59
N VAL A 89 10.22 -2.01 8.45
CA VAL A 89 10.02 -2.45 9.82
C VAL A 89 10.69 -1.48 10.78
N LEU A 90 9.95 -1.00 11.77
CA LEU A 90 10.47 -0.25 12.91
C LEU A 90 10.15 -1.03 14.19
N ALA A 91 11.17 -1.58 14.84
CA ALA A 91 11.01 -2.45 16.00
C ALA A 91 11.72 -1.85 17.21
N GLY A 92 11.08 -1.83 18.38
CA GLY A 92 11.69 -1.44 19.65
C GLY A 92 12.05 0.05 19.81
N VAL A 93 11.91 0.87 18.77
CA VAL A 93 12.31 2.29 18.82
C VAL A 93 11.44 3.05 19.82
N ALA A 94 12.09 3.80 20.72
CA ALA A 94 11.42 4.63 21.69
C ALA A 94 10.88 5.91 21.06
N PRO A 95 9.54 6.13 21.04
CA PRO A 95 8.99 7.38 20.58
C PRO A 95 9.41 8.52 21.50
N ARG A 96 9.63 9.69 20.90
CA ARG A 96 10.15 10.89 21.55
C ARG A 96 9.09 11.68 22.31
N GLY A 97 7.81 11.37 22.07
CA GLY A 97 6.71 11.86 22.89
C GLY A 97 5.47 10.99 22.86
N ASN A 98 4.47 11.37 23.65
CA ASN A 98 3.17 10.69 23.68
C ASN A 98 2.42 10.92 22.37
N GLY A 99 1.75 9.87 21.87
CA GLY A 99 1.02 9.93 20.61
C GLY A 99 1.91 10.13 19.38
N SER A 100 3.19 9.76 19.45
CA SER A 100 4.10 9.86 18.32
C SER A 100 3.67 8.94 17.19
N ARG A 101 3.69 9.49 15.98
CA ARG A 101 3.39 8.83 14.71
C ARG A 101 4.60 8.93 13.81
N PHE A 102 4.77 7.94 12.96
CA PHE A 102 5.92 7.85 12.05
C PHE A 102 5.49 8.12 10.62
N VAL A 103 6.40 8.69 9.84
CA VAL A 103 6.23 8.91 8.41
C VAL A 103 7.46 8.41 7.67
N LEU A 104 7.23 7.60 6.65
CA LEU A 104 8.24 7.21 5.68
C LEU A 104 8.12 8.11 4.45
N GLU A 105 9.18 8.83 4.13
CA GLU A 105 9.30 9.53 2.85
C GLU A 105 9.92 8.57 1.84
N VAL A 106 9.21 8.40 0.73
CA VAL A 106 9.63 7.55 -0.39
C VAL A 106 9.89 8.46 -1.57
N ALA A 107 11.11 8.41 -2.08
CA ALA A 107 11.52 9.15 -3.26
C ALA A 107 11.66 8.20 -4.45
N THR A 108 11.27 8.67 -5.62
CA THR A 108 11.30 7.93 -6.87
C THR A 108 11.92 8.79 -7.95
N LEU A 109 12.57 8.15 -8.91
CA LEU A 109 13.29 8.78 -10.00
C LEU A 109 12.71 8.28 -11.31
N GLU A 110 12.35 9.19 -12.20
CA GLU A 110 11.84 8.85 -13.53
C GLU A 110 12.50 9.69 -14.62
N GLU A 111 12.60 9.15 -15.82
CA GLU A 111 13.13 9.87 -16.98
C GLU A 111 12.23 11.06 -17.34
N THR A 112 12.82 12.13 -17.84
CA THR A 112 12.08 13.29 -18.37
C THR A 112 11.12 12.85 -19.47
N GLY A 113 9.82 13.03 -19.24
CA GLY A 113 8.77 12.58 -20.16
C GLY A 113 7.91 11.44 -19.61
N VAL A 114 8.34 10.80 -18.52
CA VAL A 114 7.49 9.89 -17.74
C VAL A 114 6.65 10.72 -16.75
N ALA A 115 5.38 10.35 -16.60
CA ALA A 115 4.47 10.98 -15.65
C ALA A 115 4.23 10.03 -14.47
N GLN A 116 4.49 10.50 -13.25
CA GLN A 116 4.11 9.75 -12.06
C GLN A 116 2.73 10.15 -11.57
N LYS A 117 1.90 9.14 -11.31
CA LYS A 117 0.53 9.34 -10.82
C LYS A 117 0.30 8.50 -9.59
N LEU A 118 -0.18 9.14 -8.53
CA LEU A 118 -0.75 8.44 -7.38
C LEU A 118 -2.20 8.08 -7.69
N ARG A 119 -2.48 6.77 -7.74
CA ARG A 119 -3.81 6.20 -7.95
C ARG A 119 -4.30 5.57 -6.64
N SER A 120 -5.60 5.68 -6.40
CA SER A 120 -6.30 4.96 -5.32
C SER A 120 -7.39 4.09 -5.94
N ALA A 121 -7.34 2.80 -5.65
CA ALA A 121 -8.35 1.83 -6.05
C ALA A 121 -9.12 1.36 -4.80
N ARG A 122 -10.44 1.52 -4.82
CA ARG A 122 -11.31 1.05 -3.74
C ARG A 122 -12.04 -0.22 -4.17
N SER A 123 -11.99 -1.23 -3.32
CA SER A 123 -12.76 -2.47 -3.46
C SER A 123 -13.84 -2.50 -2.38
N ILE A 124 -14.95 -3.17 -2.65
CA ILE A 124 -15.97 -3.50 -1.63
C ILE A 124 -15.67 -4.82 -0.92
N ASP A 125 -14.68 -5.55 -1.43
CA ASP A 125 -14.26 -6.86 -0.92
C ASP A 125 -12.93 -6.72 -0.17
N ASP A 126 -12.93 -7.24 1.06
CA ASP A 126 -11.80 -7.26 1.98
C ASP A 126 -11.34 -8.70 2.30
N GLU A 127 -11.76 -9.70 1.52
CA GLU A 127 -11.46 -11.12 1.73
C GLU A 127 -9.99 -11.40 2.04
N TYR A 128 -9.08 -10.76 1.29
CA TYR A 128 -7.64 -10.96 1.44
C TYR A 128 -6.99 -10.02 2.46
N THR A 129 -7.62 -8.88 2.77
CA THR A 129 -7.10 -7.89 3.72
C THR A 129 -8.26 -7.33 4.55
N PRO A 130 -8.71 -8.04 5.60
CA PRO A 130 -9.92 -7.67 6.34
C PRO A 130 -9.90 -6.21 6.80
N THR A 131 -11.04 -5.52 6.64
CA THR A 131 -11.29 -4.10 6.94
C THR A 131 -10.58 -3.07 6.06
N ILE A 132 -9.75 -3.51 5.10
CA ILE A 132 -8.97 -2.61 4.25
C ILE A 132 -9.52 -2.64 2.83
N PHE A 133 -10.22 -1.56 2.49
CA PHE A 133 -10.92 -1.41 1.22
C PHE A 133 -10.17 -0.55 0.20
N GLU A 134 -8.96 -0.08 0.53
CA GLU A 134 -8.21 0.87 -0.30
C GLU A 134 -6.80 0.36 -0.57
N THR A 135 -6.44 0.35 -1.86
CA THR A 135 -5.11 0.05 -2.36
C THR A 135 -4.58 1.29 -3.09
N LEU A 136 -3.37 1.71 -2.76
CA LEU A 136 -2.71 2.83 -3.40
C LEU A 136 -1.61 2.33 -4.32
N SER A 137 -1.43 3.01 -5.46
CA SER A 137 -0.32 2.76 -6.36
C SER A 137 0.25 4.08 -6.89
N LEU A 138 1.57 4.23 -6.76
CA LEU A 138 2.33 5.22 -7.50
C LEU A 138 2.78 4.56 -8.81
N VAL A 139 2.24 5.01 -9.93
CA VAL A 139 2.49 4.42 -11.25
C VAL A 139 3.27 5.40 -12.10
N ALA A 140 4.37 4.94 -12.68
CA ALA A 140 5.11 5.66 -13.71
C ALA A 140 4.51 5.32 -15.07
N GLU A 141 4.03 6.34 -15.79
CA GLU A 141 3.32 6.17 -17.05
C GLU A 141 4.04 6.89 -18.19
N SER A 142 4.09 6.23 -19.35
CA SER A 142 4.48 6.89 -20.59
C SER A 142 3.46 7.97 -20.95
N ARG A 143 3.92 9.20 -21.21
CA ARG A 143 3.02 10.30 -21.63
C ARG A 143 2.33 10.04 -22.96
N ASN A 144 2.88 9.18 -23.81
CA ASN A 144 2.41 9.01 -25.18
C ASN A 144 1.22 8.05 -25.30
N ASP A 145 1.23 6.92 -24.58
CA ASP A 145 0.17 5.90 -24.65
C ASP A 145 -0.48 5.57 -23.28
N SER A 146 -0.05 6.23 -22.20
CA SER A 146 -0.50 5.97 -20.83
C SER A 146 -0.25 4.55 -20.33
N SER A 147 0.66 3.80 -20.95
CA SER A 147 1.11 2.50 -20.46
C SER A 147 1.90 2.66 -19.16
N ALA A 148 1.63 1.75 -18.21
CA ALA A 148 2.39 1.67 -16.97
C ALA A 148 3.76 1.05 -17.25
N LEU A 149 4.82 1.78 -16.87
CA LEU A 149 6.21 1.38 -17.01
C LEU A 149 6.70 0.68 -15.74
N SER A 150 6.37 1.26 -14.58
CA SER A 150 6.71 0.73 -13.27
C SER A 150 5.66 1.17 -12.24
N PHE A 151 5.66 0.49 -11.09
CA PHE A 151 4.75 0.82 -10.02
C PHE A 151 5.36 0.57 -8.64
N LEU A 152 4.89 1.33 -7.66
CA LEU A 152 4.97 1.05 -6.23
C LEU A 152 3.53 0.96 -5.70
N GLN A 153 3.10 -0.18 -5.15
CA GLN A 153 1.73 -0.43 -4.73
C GLN A 153 1.67 -0.95 -3.28
N TRP A 154 0.72 -0.46 -2.49
CA TRP A 154 0.52 -0.89 -1.11
C TRP A 154 -0.95 -0.81 -0.70
N LYS A 155 -1.33 -1.55 0.32
CA LYS A 155 -2.65 -1.42 0.97
C LYS A 155 -2.62 -0.24 1.94
N ALA A 156 -3.76 0.41 2.19
CA ALA A 156 -3.86 1.55 3.12
C ALA A 156 -3.73 1.16 4.61
N THR A 157 -2.85 0.21 4.93
CA THR A 157 -2.59 -0.33 6.27
C THR A 157 -1.11 -0.64 6.46
N ALA A 158 -0.70 -0.60 7.72
CA ALA A 158 0.51 -1.18 8.27
C ALA A 158 0.10 -2.07 9.47
N TYR A 159 1.06 -2.71 10.14
CA TYR A 159 0.77 -3.63 11.25
C TYR A 159 1.68 -3.41 12.45
N GLY A 160 1.09 -3.52 13.64
CA GLY A 160 1.77 -3.39 14.93
C GLY A 160 2.41 -4.68 15.47
N SER A 161 2.56 -5.71 14.65
CA SER A 161 2.99 -7.05 15.09
C SER A 161 3.82 -7.76 14.02
N GLN A 162 4.78 -8.58 14.46
CA GLN A 162 5.58 -9.46 13.59
C GLN A 162 4.74 -10.57 12.94
N THR A 163 3.63 -10.94 13.56
CA THR A 163 2.62 -11.84 12.99
C THR A 163 1.35 -11.02 12.80
N PRO A 164 1.21 -10.33 11.65
CA PRO A 164 0.10 -9.42 11.38
C PRO A 164 -1.26 -10.09 11.60
N ARG A 165 -2.08 -9.47 12.44
CA ARG A 165 -3.51 -9.79 12.60
C ARG A 165 -4.36 -8.56 12.34
N ARG A 166 -5.67 -8.76 12.19
CA ARG A 166 -6.63 -7.67 11.92
C ARG A 166 -6.60 -6.62 13.03
N GLU A 167 -6.56 -7.05 14.28
CA GLU A 167 -6.51 -6.20 15.48
C GLU A 167 -5.23 -5.36 15.58
N ASP A 168 -4.19 -5.69 14.80
CA ASP A 168 -2.90 -5.00 14.81
C ASP A 168 -2.80 -3.94 13.71
N SER A 169 -3.87 -3.71 12.96
CA SER A 169 -3.86 -2.79 11.83
C SER A 169 -3.59 -1.35 12.26
N ILE A 170 -2.68 -0.71 11.54
CA ILE A 170 -2.32 0.70 11.67
C ILE A 170 -2.72 1.38 10.39
N ARG A 171 -3.58 2.40 10.47
CA ARG A 171 -4.01 3.13 9.28
C ARG A 171 -2.81 3.80 8.60
N CYS A 172 -2.71 3.62 7.29
CA CYS A 172 -1.74 4.30 6.46
C CYS A 172 -2.43 5.44 5.69
N ARG A 173 -1.80 6.61 5.65
CA ARG A 173 -2.24 7.73 4.80
C ARG A 173 -1.05 8.22 4.00
N SER A 174 -1.28 8.52 2.72
CA SER A 174 -0.29 9.17 1.87
C SER A 174 -0.74 10.58 1.53
N ARG A 175 0.16 11.56 1.64
CA ARG A 175 -0.08 12.90 1.10
C ARG A 175 0.17 12.91 -0.41
N GLY A 176 -0.30 13.95 -1.11
CA GLY A 176 -0.12 14.07 -2.56
C GLY A 176 1.36 14.04 -2.97
N LEU A 177 1.62 13.59 -4.21
CA LEU A 177 2.96 13.54 -4.79
C LEU A 177 3.58 14.94 -4.86
N GLN A 178 4.82 15.07 -4.38
CA GLN A 178 5.55 16.34 -4.38
C GLN A 178 6.75 16.24 -5.31
N ALA A 179 6.99 17.28 -6.11
CA ALA A 179 8.23 17.41 -6.85
C ALA A 179 9.36 17.72 -5.87
N ALA A 180 10.36 16.86 -5.80
CA ALA A 180 11.44 16.95 -4.82
C ALA A 180 12.67 17.72 -5.36
N ASN A 181 12.67 18.14 -6.64
CA ASN A 181 13.67 19.03 -7.25
C ASN A 181 15.13 18.82 -6.81
N TRP A 182 15.56 17.56 -6.61
CA TRP A 182 16.89 17.20 -6.11
C TRP A 182 17.28 17.77 -4.75
N THR A 183 16.32 18.22 -3.93
CA THR A 183 16.56 18.69 -2.56
C THR A 183 16.77 17.55 -1.57
N LEU A 184 16.54 16.31 -1.99
CA LEU A 184 16.75 15.11 -1.19
C LEU A 184 18.23 14.72 -1.16
N PRO A 185 18.70 14.06 -0.08
CA PRO A 185 20.08 13.60 0.02
C PRO A 185 20.47 12.77 -1.20
N ALA A 186 21.57 13.14 -1.86
CA ALA A 186 22.03 12.46 -3.06
C ALA A 186 22.50 11.03 -2.71
N SER A 187 21.66 10.03 -3.02
CA SER A 187 22.03 8.63 -2.88
C SER A 187 23.22 8.29 -3.78
N SER A 188 24.28 7.72 -3.19
CA SER A 188 25.46 7.27 -3.92
C SER A 188 25.12 6.18 -4.95
N VAL A 189 24.15 5.32 -4.65
CA VAL A 189 23.66 4.28 -5.56
C VAL A 189 22.98 4.89 -6.78
N VAL A 190 22.13 5.90 -6.56
CA VAL A 190 21.46 6.63 -7.65
C VAL A 190 22.51 7.33 -8.53
N ARG A 191 23.47 8.02 -7.93
CA ARG A 191 24.55 8.68 -8.69
C ARG A 191 25.41 7.67 -9.46
N ALA A 192 25.71 6.51 -8.87
CA ALA A 192 26.51 5.48 -9.52
C ALA A 192 25.80 4.87 -10.74
N TYR A 193 24.48 4.69 -10.68
CA TYR A 193 23.71 4.10 -11.79
C TYR A 193 23.34 5.12 -12.87
N PHE A 194 22.87 6.30 -12.48
CA PHE A 194 22.35 7.33 -13.41
C PHE A 194 23.39 8.39 -13.80
N GLY A 195 24.57 8.40 -13.18
CA GLY A 195 25.64 9.35 -13.45
C GLY A 195 25.40 10.75 -12.88
N GLU A 196 26.36 11.65 -13.09
CA GLU A 196 26.27 13.03 -12.58
C GLU A 196 25.28 13.93 -13.34
N GLY A 197 24.89 13.53 -14.56
CA GLY A 197 23.90 14.23 -15.39
C GLY A 197 22.44 13.96 -15.02
N ALA A 198 22.19 13.23 -13.93
CA ALA A 198 20.84 12.83 -13.56
C ALA A 198 19.89 14.02 -13.35
N GLY A 199 20.42 15.16 -12.90
CA GLY A 199 19.69 16.41 -12.66
C GLY A 199 18.91 16.96 -13.84
N SER A 200 19.36 16.69 -15.08
CA SER A 200 18.73 17.20 -16.31
C SER A 200 17.91 16.17 -17.07
N ALA A 201 18.22 14.87 -16.92
CA ALA A 201 17.57 13.78 -17.65
C ALA A 201 16.48 13.08 -16.82
N TYR A 202 16.43 13.31 -15.52
CA TYR A 202 15.48 12.66 -14.62
C TYR A 202 14.80 13.65 -13.68
N THR A 203 13.58 13.32 -13.30
CA THR A 203 12.79 14.04 -12.30
C THR A 203 12.65 13.21 -11.05
N VAL A 204 12.82 13.85 -9.89
CA VAL A 204 12.62 13.22 -8.57
C VAL A 204 11.28 13.64 -8.00
N SER A 205 10.46 12.67 -7.63
CA SER A 205 9.23 12.91 -6.86
C SER A 205 9.29 12.20 -5.52
N ALA A 206 8.68 12.81 -4.51
CA ALA A 206 8.59 12.26 -3.17
C ALA A 206 7.13 12.11 -2.73
N ILE A 207 6.87 11.07 -1.95
CA ILE A 207 5.60 10.84 -1.28
C ILE A 207 5.82 10.50 0.18
N ASN A 208 5.02 11.12 1.05
CA ASN A 208 5.07 10.90 2.49
C ASN A 208 3.95 9.94 2.90
N ILE A 209 4.35 8.83 3.50
CA ILE A 209 3.49 7.74 3.96
C ILE A 209 3.48 7.77 5.48
N SER A 210 2.39 8.26 6.06
CA SER A 210 2.21 8.36 7.52
C SER A 210 1.50 7.14 8.07
N PHE A 211 1.95 6.69 9.25
CA PHE A 211 1.43 5.55 9.97
C PHE A 211 0.76 6.02 11.26
N GLY A 212 -0.56 5.86 11.35
CA GLY A 212 -1.33 6.25 12.52
C GLY A 212 -2.83 6.37 12.24
N GLY A 213 -3.64 5.81 13.12
CA GLY A 213 -5.08 6.09 13.21
C GLY A 213 -5.36 7.22 14.21
N GLU A 214 -6.63 7.56 14.40
CA GLU A 214 -7.08 8.60 15.36
C GLU A 214 -6.50 8.35 16.76
N ASP A 215 -6.40 7.08 17.16
CA ASP A 215 -5.92 6.72 18.50
C ASP A 215 -4.39 6.71 18.63
N GLY A 216 -3.61 6.65 17.55
CA GLY A 216 -2.12 6.68 17.58
C GLY A 216 -1.42 5.61 18.44
N ARG A 217 -2.18 4.68 19.02
CA ARG A 217 -1.77 3.87 20.19
C ARG A 217 -1.01 2.60 19.85
N VAL A 218 -1.28 2.00 18.69
CA VAL A 218 -0.78 0.66 18.34
C VAL A 218 0.74 0.60 18.42
N TYR A 219 1.45 1.58 17.84
CA TYR A 219 2.91 1.62 17.95
C TYR A 219 3.38 1.91 19.38
N GLN A 220 2.72 2.84 20.09
CA GLN A 220 3.10 3.21 21.45
C GLN A 220 3.07 2.02 22.42
N GLU A 221 2.10 1.12 22.23
CA GLU A 221 1.90 -0.09 23.03
C GLU A 221 2.81 -1.24 22.58
N LYS A 222 2.89 -1.52 21.27
CA LYS A 222 3.56 -2.71 20.75
C LYS A 222 5.04 -2.50 20.40
N ARG A 223 5.45 -1.25 20.22
CA ARG A 223 6.79 -0.85 19.74
C ARG A 223 7.19 -1.59 18.48
N TYR A 224 6.23 -1.82 17.58
CA TYR A 224 6.46 -2.47 16.31
C TYR A 224 5.58 -1.84 15.24
N LEU A 225 6.15 -1.64 14.06
CA LEU A 225 5.47 -1.14 12.87
C LEU A 225 6.05 -1.89 11.68
N SER A 226 5.20 -2.53 10.90
CA SER A 226 5.56 -3.13 9.60
C SER A 226 4.64 -2.61 8.52
N TRP A 227 5.21 -2.08 7.44
CA TRP A 227 4.48 -1.64 6.25
C TRP A 227 5.07 -2.33 5.02
N SER A 228 4.21 -2.90 4.18
CA SER A 228 4.62 -3.66 3.00
C SER A 228 4.14 -2.97 1.73
N ALA A 229 5.01 -2.92 0.72
CA ALA A 229 4.69 -2.45 -0.62
C ALA A 229 5.29 -3.38 -1.68
N LEU A 230 4.65 -3.46 -2.83
CA LEU A 230 5.16 -4.10 -4.03
C LEU A 230 5.79 -3.05 -4.94
N LEU A 231 7.01 -3.32 -5.39
CA LEU A 231 7.71 -2.57 -6.43
C LEU A 231 7.84 -3.47 -7.65
N GLY A 232 7.49 -2.99 -8.84
CA GLY A 232 7.58 -3.81 -10.04
C GLY A 232 7.56 -3.02 -11.34
N PHE A 233 7.69 -3.76 -12.43
CA PHE A 233 7.63 -3.24 -13.80
C PHE A 233 6.31 -3.64 -14.48
N GLY A 234 5.79 -2.74 -15.31
CA GLY A 234 4.51 -2.91 -16.00
C GLY A 234 3.30 -2.48 -15.17
N GLN A 235 2.18 -3.16 -15.37
CA GLN A 235 0.92 -2.84 -14.70
C GLN A 235 0.90 -3.38 -13.25
N PRO A 236 0.45 -2.58 -12.26
CA PRO A 236 0.26 -3.09 -10.91
C PRO A 236 -0.80 -4.21 -10.89
N PRO A 237 -0.59 -5.28 -10.10
CA PRO A 237 -1.59 -6.33 -9.93
C PRO A 237 -2.88 -5.79 -9.31
N GLU A 238 -4.02 -6.24 -9.82
CA GLU A 238 -5.35 -5.84 -9.36
C GLU A 238 -6.08 -7.03 -8.74
N ASP A 239 -6.71 -6.80 -7.58
CA ASP A 239 -7.56 -7.80 -6.95
C ASP A 239 -8.88 -7.94 -7.73
N ALA A 240 -9.26 -9.17 -8.03
CA ALA A 240 -10.59 -9.52 -8.50
C ALA A 240 -11.42 -10.14 -7.37
N PHE A 241 -12.74 -10.04 -7.46
CA PHE A 241 -13.64 -10.76 -6.55
C PHE A 241 -13.40 -12.26 -6.64
N SER A 242 -13.35 -12.94 -5.50
CA SER A 242 -13.22 -14.39 -5.51
C SER A 242 -14.45 -15.06 -6.13
N PRO A 243 -14.31 -16.29 -6.64
CA PRO A 243 -15.45 -17.06 -7.14
C PRO A 243 -16.57 -17.22 -6.11
N LEU A 244 -16.22 -17.29 -4.82
CA LEU A 244 -17.19 -17.35 -3.72
C LEU A 244 -17.98 -16.05 -3.63
N VAL A 245 -17.32 -14.89 -3.57
CA VAL A 245 -18.00 -13.59 -3.51
C VAL A 245 -18.87 -13.37 -4.74
N VAL A 246 -18.36 -13.70 -5.93
CA VAL A 246 -19.13 -13.66 -7.18
C VAL A 246 -20.37 -14.56 -7.11
N SER A 247 -20.25 -15.77 -6.55
CA SER A 247 -21.40 -16.68 -6.40
C SER A 247 -22.47 -16.14 -5.45
N ILE A 248 -22.08 -15.54 -4.32
CA ILE A 248 -23.00 -14.94 -3.35
C ILE A 248 -23.73 -13.78 -4.01
N MET A 249 -23.01 -12.89 -4.70
CA MET A 249 -23.61 -11.77 -5.44
C MET A 249 -24.58 -12.26 -6.51
N ALA A 250 -24.21 -13.30 -7.27
CA ALA A 250 -25.06 -13.88 -8.30
C ALA A 250 -26.38 -14.44 -7.74
N VAL A 251 -26.34 -15.15 -6.61
CA VAL A 251 -27.56 -15.70 -5.97
C VAL A 251 -28.41 -14.60 -5.34
N ALA A 252 -27.77 -13.68 -4.60
CA ALA A 252 -28.44 -12.61 -3.85
C ALA A 252 -29.15 -11.61 -4.78
N LEU A 253 -28.55 -11.27 -5.92
CA LEU A 253 -29.13 -10.34 -6.90
C LEU A 253 -29.96 -11.08 -7.97
N GLY A 254 -29.54 -12.29 -8.36
CA GLY A 254 -30.20 -13.07 -9.39
C GLY A 254 -31.56 -13.59 -8.97
N THR A 255 -31.71 -14.02 -7.70
CA THR A 255 -32.99 -14.57 -7.23
C THR A 255 -34.12 -13.53 -7.24
N PRO A 256 -33.96 -12.32 -6.68
CA PRO A 256 -34.99 -11.28 -6.77
C PRO A 256 -35.29 -10.85 -8.21
N ALA A 257 -34.27 -10.72 -9.06
CA ALA A 257 -34.46 -10.35 -10.46
C ALA A 257 -35.27 -11.41 -11.23
N ALA A 258 -34.95 -12.69 -11.03
CA ALA A 258 -35.70 -13.79 -11.64
C ALA A 258 -37.16 -13.83 -11.14
N MET A 259 -37.39 -13.61 -9.85
CA MET A 259 -38.73 -13.52 -9.28
C MET A 259 -39.54 -12.35 -9.87
N LEU A 260 -38.93 -11.17 -10.03
CA LEU A 260 -39.57 -10.01 -10.64
C LEU A 260 -39.94 -10.26 -12.10
N LEU A 261 -39.03 -10.86 -12.88
CA LEU A 261 -39.27 -11.21 -14.27
C LEU A 261 -40.39 -12.26 -14.40
N ALA A 262 -40.33 -13.33 -13.61
CA ALA A 262 -41.35 -14.38 -13.60
C ALA A 262 -42.73 -13.80 -13.20
N GLY A 263 -42.78 -13.01 -12.12
CA GLY A 263 -44.00 -12.33 -11.68
C GLY A 263 -44.56 -11.37 -12.71
N GLY A 264 -43.70 -10.58 -13.36
CA GLY A 264 -44.06 -9.66 -14.45
C GLY A 264 -44.65 -10.39 -15.65
N CYS A 265 -43.98 -11.46 -16.12
CA CYS A 265 -44.48 -12.31 -17.20
C CYS A 265 -45.85 -12.92 -16.86
N LEU A 266 -46.01 -13.45 -15.64
CA LEU A 266 -47.29 -14.01 -15.19
C LEU A 266 -48.41 -12.96 -15.19
N LEU A 267 -48.14 -11.75 -14.69
CA LEU A 267 -49.10 -10.64 -14.69
C LEU A 267 -49.49 -10.21 -16.11
N LEU A 268 -48.54 -10.12 -17.03
CA LEU A 268 -48.81 -9.77 -18.43
C LEU A 268 -49.65 -10.85 -19.13
N CYS A 269 -49.34 -12.12 -18.91
CA CYS A 269 -50.13 -13.24 -19.41
C CYS A 269 -51.56 -13.24 -18.83
N ALA A 270 -51.71 -12.96 -17.53
CA ALA A 270 -53.02 -12.88 -16.88
C ALA A 270 -53.87 -11.70 -17.39
N ARG A 271 -53.26 -10.53 -17.64
CA ARG A 271 -53.96 -9.37 -18.22
C ARG A 271 -54.39 -9.63 -19.67
N ARG A 272 -53.58 -10.30 -20.49
CA ARG A 272 -53.97 -10.69 -21.85
C ARG A 272 -55.18 -11.61 -21.88
N LYS A 273 -55.27 -12.59 -20.96
CA LYS A 273 -56.45 -13.46 -20.85
C LYS A 273 -57.72 -12.66 -20.54
N ARG A 274 -57.67 -11.70 -19.60
CA ARG A 274 -58.82 -10.87 -19.25
C ARG A 274 -59.31 -9.95 -20.38
N TYR A 275 -58.40 -9.44 -21.22
CA TYR A 275 -58.79 -8.62 -22.38
C TYR A 275 -59.35 -9.46 -23.55
N SER A 276 -58.97 -10.74 -23.65
CA SER A 276 -59.50 -11.66 -24.68
C SER A 276 -60.90 -12.18 -24.38
N GLU A 277 -61.37 -12.09 -23.14
CA GLU A 277 -62.70 -12.52 -22.68
C GLU A 277 -63.77 -11.43 -22.87
N TYR A 278 -63.42 -10.29 -23.48
CA TYR A 278 -64.38 -9.23 -23.77
C TYR A 278 -65.21 -9.60 -25.01
N GLU A 279 -66.42 -10.12 -24.79
CA GLU A 279 -67.42 -10.24 -25.86
C GLU A 279 -67.89 -8.83 -26.26
N PRO A 280 -67.74 -8.43 -27.54
CA PRO A 280 -68.28 -7.16 -28.00
C PRO A 280 -69.81 -7.23 -27.96
N ILE A 281 -70.43 -6.31 -27.22
CA ILE A 281 -71.88 -6.15 -27.17
C ILE A 281 -72.32 -5.61 -28.54
N ASN A 282 -72.89 -6.46 -29.38
CA ASN A 282 -73.69 -6.10 -30.56
C ASN A 282 -74.82 -7.09 -30.74
#